data_AF-A0AAD4QXC3-F1
#
_entry.id   AF-A0AAD4QXC3-F1
#
_cell.length_a   1.000
_cell.length_b   1.000
_cell.length_c   1.000
_cell.angle_alpha   90.00
_cell.angle_beta   90.00
_cell.angle_gamma   90.00
#
_symmetry.space_group_name_H-M   'P 1'
#
loop_
_entity.id
_entity.type
_entity.pdbx_description
1 polymer ?
#
loop_
_entity_poly.entity_id
_entity_poly.type
_entity_poly.pdbx_seq_one_letter_code
_entity_poly.pdbx_strand_id
1 'polypeptide(L)'
;MNKTNKCMPQFMDGAVPGVSFVADAEERKYLQLKTRAYCGYKGNQFPGSQPVSLERSEENDNLQLLKQMTYMVSWKADGMRYLVLIEGENEVYAFDRDNSVFRIPNVTFLNRKSGRHLKNTLVDAEMIIEKVKDEKTEKINEIPRLLIYDIIAFEGINVGTQPFTIRTQMITVELIEPRRKAMMERKIIRENEPMSIRRKDFCVLEATHKYFDQRFLCNLGHEIDGLIFQPVDVPYTAGRCDQLLKWKPPDQCTIDFKLQIQIIEKPGMLKERKGYLYVLHTDLPFGEIKVTRDLMQYDGKIIECHINPKTGFWEFMRERTDKSFPNAYATAKSVCNTIRYPITKERLLNYIAQHGRKMENQKQQPPMQQQS
;
A
#
# COMPACT_ATOMS: atom_id res chain seq x y z
N MET A 1 26.05 -25.19 -13.55
CA MET A 1 24.72 -24.69 -13.95
C MET A 1 23.82 -24.71 -12.72
N ASN A 2 23.79 -23.63 -11.93
CA ASN A 2 22.80 -23.49 -10.86
C ASN A 2 21.80 -22.41 -11.30
N LYS A 3 20.83 -22.81 -12.13
CA LYS A 3 19.60 -22.02 -12.26
C LYS A 3 18.89 -22.18 -10.93
N THR A 4 19.03 -21.19 -10.05
CA THR A 4 18.14 -21.01 -8.91
C THR A 4 16.70 -21.15 -9.44
N ASN A 5 15.98 -22.18 -9.00
CA ASN A 5 14.53 -22.26 -9.15
C ASN A 5 13.95 -21.07 -8.39
N LYS A 6 13.90 -19.91 -9.04
CA LYS A 6 13.22 -18.75 -8.51
C LYS A 6 11.75 -19.13 -8.53
N CYS A 7 11.17 -19.35 -7.35
CA CYS A 7 9.74 -19.60 -7.23
C CYS A 7 9.02 -18.48 -7.98
N MET A 8 8.05 -18.83 -8.84
CA MET A 8 7.32 -17.81 -9.60
C MET A 8 6.67 -16.83 -8.61
N PRO A 9 6.63 -15.52 -8.90
CA PRO A 9 5.95 -14.56 -8.05
C PRO A 9 4.52 -15.02 -7.77
N GLN A 10 4.08 -14.88 -6.52
CA GLN A 10 2.74 -15.26 -6.10
C GLN A 10 1.94 -14.00 -5.75
N PHE A 11 0.72 -13.91 -6.27
CA PHE A 11 -0.18 -12.84 -5.90
C PHE A 11 -0.63 -13.03 -4.45
N MET A 12 -0.42 -12.02 -3.61
CA MET A 12 -0.73 -12.09 -2.18
C MET A 12 -0.14 -13.32 -1.47
N ASP A 13 1.12 -13.69 -1.77
CA ASP A 13 1.77 -14.90 -1.24
C ASP A 13 0.94 -16.19 -1.44
N GLY A 14 0.09 -16.21 -2.49
CA GLY A 14 -0.80 -17.33 -2.81
C GLY A 14 -2.13 -17.35 -2.05
N ALA A 15 -2.42 -16.34 -1.23
CA ALA A 15 -3.64 -16.28 -0.42
C ALA A 15 -4.92 -16.08 -1.25
N VAL A 16 -4.83 -15.62 -2.50
CA VAL A 16 -5.99 -15.44 -3.37
C VAL A 16 -6.00 -16.48 -4.49
N PRO A 17 -6.93 -17.45 -4.46
CA PRO A 17 -6.97 -18.53 -5.44
C PRO A 17 -7.33 -18.02 -6.84
N GLY A 18 -6.79 -18.68 -7.86
CA GLY A 18 -7.08 -18.42 -9.27
C GLY A 18 -6.29 -17.26 -9.90
N VAL A 19 -5.76 -16.33 -9.10
CA VAL A 19 -4.89 -15.28 -9.62
C VAL A 19 -3.54 -15.88 -10.01
N SER A 20 -3.10 -15.66 -11.25
CA SER A 20 -1.91 -16.30 -11.80
C SER A 20 -0.90 -15.29 -12.31
N PHE A 21 0.38 -15.62 -12.18
CA PHE A 21 1.47 -14.83 -12.75
C PHE A 21 1.45 -14.93 -14.29
N VAL A 22 1.63 -13.80 -14.97
CA VAL A 22 1.74 -13.77 -16.44
C VAL A 22 3.13 -14.28 -16.83
N ALA A 23 3.23 -15.52 -17.29
CA ALA A 23 4.51 -16.14 -17.62
C ALA A 23 5.16 -15.52 -18.88
N ASP A 24 4.33 -15.17 -19.88
CA ASP A 24 4.79 -14.61 -21.15
C ASP A 24 5.53 -13.28 -20.94
N ALA A 25 6.74 -13.19 -21.49
CA ALA A 25 7.60 -12.04 -21.26
C ALA A 25 7.22 -10.83 -22.12
N GLU A 26 6.72 -11.05 -23.33
CA GLU A 26 6.34 -9.98 -24.25
C GLU A 26 5.00 -9.36 -23.84
N GLU A 27 4.03 -10.17 -23.42
CA GLU A 27 2.77 -9.72 -22.82
C GLU A 27 3.06 -8.86 -21.58
N ARG A 28 3.90 -9.35 -20.66
CA ARG A 28 4.31 -8.58 -19.48
C ARG A 28 4.93 -7.25 -19.85
N LYS A 29 5.87 -7.24 -20.81
CA LYS A 29 6.55 -6.02 -21.25
C LYS A 29 5.55 -5.02 -21.85
N TYR A 30 4.63 -5.48 -22.69
CA TYR A 30 3.57 -4.67 -23.26
C TYR A 30 2.68 -4.04 -22.17
N LEU A 31 2.20 -4.87 -21.24
CA LEU A 31 1.36 -4.44 -20.12
C LEU A 31 2.07 -3.42 -19.21
N GLN A 32 3.34 -3.67 -18.89
CA GLN A 32 4.16 -2.73 -18.10
C GLN A 32 4.39 -1.39 -18.82
N LEU A 33 4.66 -1.40 -20.14
CA LEU A 33 4.80 -0.18 -20.93
C LEU A 33 3.49 0.61 -20.96
N LYS A 34 2.35 -0.06 -21.10
CA LYS A 34 1.04 0.57 -21.10
C LYS A 34 0.70 1.24 -19.76
N THR A 35 0.93 0.54 -18.65
CA THR A 35 0.74 1.08 -17.30
C THR A 35 1.64 2.30 -17.06
N ARG A 36 2.91 2.25 -17.51
CA ARG A 36 3.83 3.40 -17.43
C ARG A 36 3.36 4.59 -18.25
N ALA A 37 2.83 4.35 -19.45
CA ALA A 37 2.33 5.40 -20.32
C ALA A 37 1.15 6.15 -19.67
N TYR A 38 0.19 5.44 -19.07
CA TYR A 38 -0.90 6.08 -18.32
C TYR A 38 -0.41 6.92 -17.14
N CYS A 39 0.59 6.43 -16.41
CA CYS A 39 1.18 7.16 -15.30
C CYS A 39 2.13 8.30 -15.73
N GLY A 40 2.50 8.41 -17.01
CA GLY A 40 3.53 9.34 -17.48
C GLY A 40 4.93 9.04 -16.92
N TYR A 41 5.21 7.78 -16.55
CA TYR A 41 6.44 7.39 -15.84
C TYR A 41 7.57 6.99 -16.79
N LYS A 42 8.70 7.71 -16.72
CA LYS A 42 9.86 7.48 -17.59
C LYS A 42 10.74 6.30 -17.16
N GLY A 43 10.77 5.96 -15.88
CA GLY A 43 11.59 4.85 -15.36
C GLY A 43 11.05 3.47 -15.72
N ASN A 44 11.88 2.43 -15.62
CA ASN A 44 11.48 1.04 -15.88
C ASN A 44 10.90 0.30 -14.65
N GLN A 45 10.80 1.01 -13.52
CA GLN A 45 10.29 0.47 -12.26
C GLN A 45 8.77 0.63 -12.16
N PHE A 46 8.19 0.10 -11.07
CA PHE A 46 6.77 0.27 -10.76
C PHE A 46 6.37 1.76 -10.74
N PRO A 47 5.37 2.18 -11.53
CA PRO A 47 5.08 3.60 -11.73
C PRO A 47 4.14 4.21 -10.67
N GLY A 48 3.61 3.42 -9.73
CA GLY A 48 2.66 3.91 -8.73
C GLY A 48 3.25 4.97 -7.79
N SER A 49 2.43 5.95 -7.40
CA SER A 49 2.79 7.07 -6.51
C SER A 49 3.29 6.62 -5.14
N GLN A 50 4.49 6.99 -4.71
CA GLN A 50 5.09 6.54 -3.45
C GLN A 50 4.98 7.62 -2.38
N PRO A 51 4.27 7.35 -1.25
CA PRO A 51 4.17 8.29 -0.15
C PRO A 51 5.48 8.47 0.62
N VAL A 52 5.70 9.69 1.12
CA VAL A 52 6.77 10.01 2.06
C VAL A 52 6.25 10.01 3.50
N SER A 53 7.11 9.67 4.46
CA SER A 53 6.76 9.68 5.87
C SER A 53 6.48 11.10 6.35
N LEU A 54 5.46 11.27 7.17
CA LEU A 54 5.22 12.51 7.89
C LEU A 54 6.34 12.71 8.91
N GLU A 55 7.01 13.85 8.84
CA GLU A 55 8.24 14.13 9.57
C GLU A 55 8.25 15.59 10.02
N ARG A 56 8.88 15.82 11.18
CA ARG A 56 9.08 17.15 11.76
C ARG A 56 10.48 17.29 12.35
N SER A 57 11.49 16.89 11.59
CA SER A 57 12.89 17.08 11.96
C SER A 57 13.38 18.47 11.56
N GLU A 58 14.55 18.87 12.05
CA GLU A 58 15.18 20.15 11.66
C GLU A 58 15.54 20.19 10.16
N GLU A 59 15.86 19.04 9.56
CA GLU A 59 16.18 18.93 8.14
C GLU A 59 14.92 18.91 7.25
N ASN A 60 13.78 18.44 7.79
CA ASN A 60 12.55 18.25 7.05
C ASN A 60 11.30 18.36 7.96
N ASP A 61 10.52 19.42 7.78
CA ASP A 61 9.18 19.61 8.39
C ASP A 61 8.11 19.63 7.29
N ASN A 62 7.64 18.45 6.90
CA ASN A 62 6.55 18.31 5.93
C ASN A 62 5.16 18.30 6.60
N LEU A 63 5.08 18.36 7.94
CA LEU A 63 3.82 18.52 8.68
C LEU A 63 3.13 19.85 8.31
N GLN A 64 3.91 20.87 7.94
CA GLN A 64 3.41 22.16 7.45
C GLN A 64 2.51 22.02 6.22
N LEU A 65 2.67 20.97 5.41
CA LEU A 65 1.83 20.75 4.22
C LEU A 65 0.35 20.59 4.59
N LEU A 66 0.04 20.01 5.75
CA LEU A 66 -1.35 19.87 6.23
C LEU A 66 -2.03 21.23 6.50
N LYS A 67 -1.24 22.29 6.70
CA LYS A 67 -1.70 23.68 6.83
C LYS A 67 -1.77 24.38 5.47
N GLN A 68 -0.88 24.02 4.55
CA GLN A 68 -0.71 24.71 3.27
C GLN A 68 -1.63 24.17 2.17
N MET A 69 -1.99 22.88 2.20
CA MET A 69 -2.71 22.20 1.13
C MET A 69 -3.96 21.48 1.65
N THR A 70 -4.93 21.30 0.76
CA THR A 70 -6.14 20.53 1.04
C THR A 70 -5.83 19.04 0.99
N TYR A 71 -6.18 18.32 2.05
CA TYR A 71 -5.98 16.87 2.15
C TYR A 71 -7.29 16.13 2.39
N MET A 72 -7.37 14.94 1.82
CA MET A 72 -8.27 13.88 2.27
C MET A 72 -7.46 12.80 2.97
N VAL A 73 -8.04 12.17 3.97
CA VAL A 73 -7.36 11.20 4.83
C VAL A 73 -8.05 9.86 4.74
N SER A 74 -7.27 8.78 4.71
CA SER A 74 -7.77 7.43 4.92
C SER A 74 -6.83 6.70 5.88
N TRP A 75 -7.29 5.58 6.42
CA TRP A 75 -6.47 4.65 7.17
C TRP A 75 -5.52 3.92 6.22
N LYS A 76 -4.36 3.53 6.72
CA LYS A 76 -3.40 2.69 6.00
C LYS A 76 -3.58 1.24 6.44
N ALA A 77 -3.80 0.34 5.48
CA ALA A 77 -3.89 -1.09 5.77
C ALA A 77 -2.49 -1.69 5.83
N ASP A 78 -2.36 -2.82 6.53
CA ASP A 78 -1.28 -3.76 6.27
C ASP A 78 -1.66 -4.70 5.11
N GLY A 79 -1.72 -4.13 3.90
CA GLY A 79 -2.03 -4.83 2.66
C GLY A 79 -0.92 -4.75 1.63
N MET A 80 -1.05 -5.52 0.54
CA MET A 80 -0.15 -5.40 -0.60
C MET A 80 -0.74 -4.45 -1.64
N ARG A 81 0.10 -3.57 -2.15
CA ARG A 81 -0.31 -2.57 -3.14
C ARG A 81 -0.24 -3.14 -4.54
N TYR A 82 -1.27 -2.86 -5.34
CA TYR A 82 -1.29 -3.17 -6.77
C TYR A 82 -1.81 -1.99 -7.59
N LEU A 83 -1.18 -1.72 -8.73
CA LEU A 83 -1.90 -1.07 -9.83
C LEU A 83 -2.75 -2.15 -10.53
N VAL A 84 -3.97 -1.81 -10.94
CA VAL A 84 -4.85 -2.75 -11.65
C VAL A 84 -5.27 -2.15 -12.98
N LEU A 85 -4.91 -2.83 -14.06
CA LEU A 85 -5.24 -2.49 -15.43
C LEU A 85 -6.41 -3.36 -15.91
N ILE A 86 -7.46 -2.71 -16.38
CA ILE A 86 -8.68 -3.33 -16.91
C ILE A 86 -8.69 -3.10 -18.42
N GLU A 87 -8.47 -4.16 -19.20
CA GLU A 87 -8.35 -4.11 -20.66
C GLU A 87 -9.58 -4.66 -21.39
N GLY A 88 -10.34 -5.53 -20.72
CA GLY A 88 -11.47 -6.21 -21.33
C GLY A 88 -12.00 -7.32 -20.45
N GLU A 89 -12.96 -8.07 -20.99
CA GLU A 89 -13.50 -9.25 -20.34
C GLU A 89 -12.41 -10.31 -20.17
N ASN A 90 -12.21 -10.78 -18.93
CA ASN A 90 -11.12 -11.69 -18.55
C ASN A 90 -9.69 -11.14 -18.78
N GLU A 91 -9.55 -9.85 -19.03
CA GLU A 91 -8.28 -9.15 -19.22
C GLU A 91 -8.10 -8.09 -18.12
N VAL A 92 -8.02 -8.56 -16.88
CA VAL A 92 -7.75 -7.74 -15.70
C VAL A 92 -6.38 -8.14 -15.14
N TYR A 93 -5.48 -7.18 -15.02
CA TYR A 93 -4.09 -7.40 -14.64
C TYR A 93 -3.70 -6.57 -13.43
N ALA A 94 -2.98 -7.16 -12.48
CA ALA A 94 -2.43 -6.49 -11.31
C ALA A 94 -0.90 -6.39 -11.40
N PHE A 95 -0.34 -5.28 -10.93
CA PHE A 95 1.10 -5.01 -10.93
C PHE A 95 1.54 -4.74 -9.49
N ASP A 96 2.44 -5.56 -8.96
CA ASP A 96 3.01 -5.35 -7.63
C ASP A 96 4.15 -4.31 -7.64
N ARG A 97 4.77 -4.08 -6.47
CA ARG A 97 5.89 -3.14 -6.32
C ARG A 97 7.16 -3.56 -7.06
N ASP A 98 7.35 -4.86 -7.28
CA ASP A 98 8.47 -5.40 -8.06
C ASP A 98 8.15 -5.39 -9.57
N ASN A 99 7.00 -4.82 -9.95
CA ASN A 99 6.48 -4.74 -11.32
C ASN A 99 6.18 -6.13 -11.92
N SER A 100 6.00 -7.15 -11.09
CA SER A 100 5.45 -8.45 -11.50
C SER A 100 4.00 -8.26 -11.96
N VAL A 101 3.59 -9.03 -12.97
CA VAL A 101 2.25 -8.92 -13.56
C VAL A 101 1.46 -10.18 -13.26
N PHE A 102 0.25 -10.01 -12.75
CA PHE A 102 -0.68 -11.08 -12.42
C PHE A 102 -1.98 -10.89 -13.17
N ARG A 103 -2.58 -11.97 -13.65
CA ARG A 103 -3.92 -11.98 -14.25
C ARG A 103 -4.95 -12.33 -13.19
N ILE A 104 -5.94 -11.47 -13.00
CA ILE A 104 -7.08 -11.70 -12.11
C ILE A 104 -8.22 -12.29 -12.95
N PRO A 105 -8.61 -13.56 -12.75
CA PRO A 105 -9.69 -14.17 -13.51
C PRO A 105 -11.07 -13.74 -13.01
N ASN A 106 -12.08 -13.87 -13.86
CA ASN A 106 -13.50 -13.82 -13.48
C ASN A 106 -13.90 -12.56 -12.68
N VAL A 107 -13.26 -11.43 -12.94
CA VAL A 107 -13.65 -10.14 -12.37
C VAL A 107 -14.26 -9.28 -13.46
N THR A 108 -15.46 -8.79 -13.20
CA THR A 108 -16.22 -8.01 -14.19
C THR A 108 -16.29 -6.55 -13.80
N PHE A 109 -15.90 -5.66 -14.72
CA PHE A 109 -16.11 -4.21 -14.62
C PHE A 109 -16.98 -3.74 -15.78
N LEU A 110 -18.19 -3.24 -15.51
CA LEU A 110 -19.12 -2.81 -16.56
C LEU A 110 -19.14 -1.30 -16.74
N ASN A 111 -19.15 -0.86 -18.00
CA ASN A 111 -19.41 0.53 -18.34
C ASN A 111 -20.83 0.92 -17.92
N ARG A 112 -20.96 2.02 -17.19
CA ARG A 112 -22.23 2.52 -16.66
C ARG A 112 -23.32 2.71 -17.74
N LYS A 113 -22.95 3.18 -18.93
CA LYS A 113 -23.89 3.52 -20.01
C LYS A 113 -24.12 2.36 -20.96
N SER A 114 -23.06 1.77 -21.49
CA SER A 114 -23.15 0.75 -22.54
C SER A 114 -23.29 -0.68 -22.02
N GLY A 115 -23.04 -0.94 -20.74
CA GLY A 115 -23.14 -2.29 -20.14
C GLY A 115 -22.06 -3.28 -20.58
N ARG A 116 -21.24 -2.97 -21.59
CA ARG A 116 -20.04 -3.75 -21.95
C ARG A 116 -18.98 -3.72 -20.85
N HIS A 117 -18.03 -4.63 -20.92
CA HIS A 117 -16.84 -4.58 -20.07
C HIS A 117 -16.03 -3.29 -20.32
N LEU A 118 -15.45 -2.75 -19.25
CA LEU A 118 -14.49 -1.65 -19.31
C LEU A 118 -13.19 -2.10 -19.97
N LYS A 119 -12.49 -1.15 -20.58
CA LYS A 119 -11.19 -1.32 -21.22
C LYS A 119 -10.33 -0.09 -20.96
N ASN A 120 -9.03 -0.18 -21.14
CA ASN A 120 -8.10 0.96 -21.05
C ASN A 120 -8.25 1.76 -19.74
N THR A 121 -8.52 1.09 -18.62
CA THR A 121 -8.75 1.74 -17.33
C THR A 121 -7.69 1.28 -16.34
N LEU A 122 -7.02 2.22 -15.67
CA LEU A 122 -5.95 1.96 -14.72
C LEU A 122 -6.29 2.56 -13.36
N VAL A 123 -6.32 1.72 -12.33
CA VAL A 123 -6.60 2.11 -10.95
C VAL A 123 -5.45 1.77 -10.01
N ASP A 124 -5.35 2.50 -8.90
CA ASP A 124 -4.44 2.21 -7.80
C ASP A 124 -5.23 1.61 -6.65
N ALA A 125 -4.75 0.48 -6.14
CA ALA A 125 -5.47 -0.33 -5.17
C ALA A 125 -4.57 -0.99 -4.13
N GLU A 126 -5.20 -1.35 -3.02
CA GLU A 126 -4.59 -2.11 -1.93
C GLU A 126 -5.38 -3.40 -1.74
N MET A 127 -4.69 -4.53 -1.76
CA MET A 127 -5.28 -5.84 -1.48
C MET A 127 -5.06 -6.20 -0.02
N ILE A 128 -6.15 -6.54 0.66
CA ILE A 128 -6.17 -6.95 2.06
C ILE A 128 -6.87 -8.29 2.21
N ILE A 129 -6.55 -9.02 3.28
CA ILE A 129 -7.32 -10.18 3.72
C ILE A 129 -8.11 -9.76 4.95
N GLU A 130 -9.43 -9.71 4.83
CA GLU A 130 -10.31 -9.33 5.94
C GLU A 130 -10.83 -10.57 6.66
N LYS A 131 -10.65 -10.59 7.98
CA LYS A 131 -11.17 -11.63 8.88
C LYS A 131 -12.58 -11.24 9.29
N VAL A 132 -13.57 -11.95 8.76
CA VAL A 132 -14.99 -11.75 9.06
C VAL A 132 -15.49 -12.92 9.92
N LYS A 133 -16.01 -12.61 11.11
CA LYS A 133 -16.65 -13.62 11.96
C LYS A 133 -18.03 -13.95 11.40
N ASP A 134 -18.26 -15.22 11.08
CA ASP A 134 -19.58 -15.73 10.74
C ASP A 134 -20.45 -15.74 11.99
N GLU A 135 -21.53 -14.97 11.98
CA GLU A 135 -22.44 -14.84 13.13
C GLU A 135 -23.15 -16.16 13.50
N LYS A 136 -23.30 -17.09 12.54
CA LYS A 136 -24.01 -18.36 12.76
C LYS A 136 -23.09 -19.47 13.23
N THR A 137 -21.86 -19.51 12.72
CA THR A 137 -20.92 -20.62 12.97
C THR A 137 -19.78 -20.24 13.90
N GLU A 138 -19.66 -18.96 14.26
CA GLU A 138 -18.53 -18.35 14.98
C GLU A 138 -17.16 -18.53 14.30
N LYS A 139 -17.12 -19.09 13.09
CA LYS A 139 -15.88 -19.28 12.33
C LYS A 139 -15.39 -17.96 11.77
N ILE A 140 -14.08 -17.79 11.75
CA ILE A 140 -13.43 -16.66 11.09
C ILE A 140 -13.19 -17.05 9.63
N ASN A 141 -13.80 -16.31 8.72
CA ASN A 141 -13.58 -16.43 7.29
C ASN A 141 -12.60 -15.35 6.83
N GLU A 142 -11.62 -15.73 6.02
CA GLU A 142 -10.68 -14.81 5.39
C GLU A 142 -11.18 -14.43 4.00
N ILE A 143 -11.51 -13.15 3.81
CA ILE A 143 -12.10 -12.64 2.59
C ILE A 143 -11.11 -11.69 1.91
N PRO A 144 -10.58 -12.04 0.72
CA PRO A 144 -9.77 -11.11 -0.05
C PRO A 144 -10.57 -9.90 -0.52
N ARG A 145 -10.05 -8.70 -0.27
CA ARG A 145 -10.65 -7.44 -0.74
C ARG A 145 -9.63 -6.55 -1.45
N LEU A 146 -9.92 -6.19 -2.69
CA LEU A 146 -9.24 -5.15 -3.44
C LEU A 146 -9.91 -3.80 -3.17
N LEU A 147 -9.19 -2.92 -2.49
CA LEU A 147 -9.63 -1.56 -2.15
C LEU A 147 -9.04 -0.57 -3.15
N ILE A 148 -9.86 -0.12 -4.09
CA ILE A 148 -9.49 0.90 -5.07
C ILE A 148 -9.50 2.27 -4.39
N TYR A 149 -8.38 2.97 -4.39
CA TYR A 149 -8.23 4.26 -3.72
C TYR A 149 -7.89 5.42 -4.65
N ASP A 150 -7.38 5.17 -5.86
CA ASP A 150 -7.20 6.22 -6.89
C ASP A 150 -7.43 5.66 -8.31
N ILE A 151 -7.63 6.54 -9.29
CA ILE A 151 -7.81 6.20 -10.71
C ILE A 151 -6.93 7.10 -11.58
N ILE A 152 -6.12 6.49 -12.44
CA ILE A 152 -5.14 7.18 -13.28
C ILE A 152 -5.68 7.35 -14.69
N ALA A 153 -6.32 6.31 -15.24
CA ALA A 153 -6.91 6.34 -16.57
C ALA A 153 -8.29 5.68 -16.56
N PHE A 154 -9.20 6.21 -17.36
CA PHE A 154 -10.55 5.67 -17.56
C PHE A 154 -10.86 5.64 -19.05
N GLU A 155 -11.05 4.44 -19.61
CA GLU A 155 -11.37 4.22 -21.03
C GLU A 155 -10.40 4.91 -22.01
N GLY A 156 -9.11 4.92 -21.66
CA GLY A 156 -8.03 5.50 -22.46
C GLY A 156 -7.80 6.99 -22.21
N ILE A 157 -8.65 7.64 -21.42
CA ILE A 157 -8.49 9.04 -21.04
C ILE A 157 -7.71 9.12 -19.73
N ASN A 158 -6.64 9.91 -19.72
CA ASN A 158 -5.91 10.19 -18.48
C ASN A 158 -6.75 11.10 -17.58
N VAL A 159 -7.16 10.57 -16.42
CA VAL A 159 -7.96 11.27 -15.41
C VAL A 159 -7.14 11.58 -14.17
N GLY A 160 -5.89 11.09 -14.10
CA GLY A 160 -4.94 11.38 -13.02
C GLY A 160 -4.65 12.88 -12.87
N THR A 161 -4.86 13.69 -13.92
CA THR A 161 -4.70 15.15 -13.86
C THR A 161 -5.84 15.87 -13.14
N GLN A 162 -6.98 15.21 -12.91
CA GLN A 162 -8.12 15.80 -12.21
C GLN A 162 -7.87 15.86 -10.70
N PRO A 163 -8.54 16.76 -9.94
CA PRO A 163 -8.49 16.77 -8.48
C PRO A 163 -8.90 15.42 -7.88
N PHE A 164 -8.31 15.04 -6.74
CA PHE A 164 -8.55 13.74 -6.10
C PHE A 164 -10.03 13.50 -5.76
N THR A 165 -10.79 14.55 -5.43
CA THR A 165 -12.25 14.44 -5.18
C THR A 165 -13.00 13.98 -6.43
N ILE A 166 -12.62 14.48 -7.60
CA ILE A 166 -13.19 14.04 -8.89
C ILE A 166 -12.77 12.59 -9.17
N ARG A 167 -11.49 12.26 -9.00
CA ARG A 167 -10.99 10.88 -9.19
C ARG A 167 -11.71 9.87 -8.28
N THR A 168 -11.92 10.26 -7.01
CA THR A 168 -12.66 9.48 -6.02
C THR A 168 -14.13 9.27 -6.41
N GLN A 169 -14.79 10.34 -6.88
CA GLN A 169 -16.17 10.26 -7.36
C GLN A 169 -16.28 9.36 -8.60
N MET A 170 -15.31 9.43 -9.51
CA MET A 170 -15.26 8.58 -10.70
C MET A 170 -15.16 7.10 -10.33
N ILE A 171 -14.35 6.73 -9.33
CA ILE A 171 -14.29 5.33 -8.85
C ILE A 171 -15.67 4.86 -8.40
N THR A 172 -16.38 5.66 -7.60
CA THR A 172 -17.73 5.33 -7.14
C THR A 172 -18.68 5.14 -8.31
N VAL A 173 -18.79 6.14 -9.18
CA VAL A 173 -19.83 6.22 -10.20
C VAL A 173 -19.57 5.33 -11.41
N GLU A 174 -18.31 5.21 -11.82
CA GLU A 174 -17.95 4.50 -13.05
C GLU A 174 -17.48 3.07 -12.81
N LEU A 175 -17.03 2.73 -11.60
CA LEU A 175 -16.54 1.37 -11.29
C LEU A 175 -17.44 0.65 -10.28
N ILE A 176 -17.73 1.25 -9.13
CA ILE A 176 -18.40 0.53 -8.03
C ILE A 176 -19.91 0.42 -8.24
N GLU A 177 -20.59 1.53 -8.55
CA GLU A 177 -22.04 1.55 -8.76
C GLU A 177 -22.50 0.64 -9.91
N PRO A 178 -21.83 0.62 -11.09
CA PRO A 178 -22.22 -0.29 -12.18
C PRO A 178 -22.08 -1.75 -11.79
N ARG A 179 -21.04 -2.11 -11.03
CA ARG A 179 -20.85 -3.47 -10.51
C ARG A 179 -21.94 -3.83 -9.50
N ARG A 180 -22.26 -2.92 -8.56
CA ARG A 180 -23.34 -3.13 -7.59
C ARG A 180 -24.68 -3.35 -8.29
N LYS A 181 -24.99 -2.54 -9.30
CA LYS A 181 -26.19 -2.70 -10.13
C LYS A 181 -26.20 -4.06 -10.84
N ALA A 182 -25.09 -4.46 -11.45
CA ALA A 182 -24.97 -5.75 -12.12
C ALA A 182 -25.10 -6.96 -11.16
N MET A 183 -24.63 -6.83 -9.91
CA MET A 183 -24.86 -7.83 -8.86
C MET A 183 -26.34 -7.94 -8.49
N MET A 184 -27.05 -6.81 -8.33
CA MET A 184 -28.51 -6.81 -8.08
C MET A 184 -29.29 -7.44 -9.24
N GLU A 185 -28.85 -7.22 -10.48
CA GLU A 185 -29.42 -7.81 -11.69
C GLU A 185 -28.96 -9.26 -11.94
N ARG A 186 -28.18 -9.86 -11.03
CA ARG A 186 -27.58 -11.20 -11.15
C ARG A 186 -26.71 -11.42 -12.40
N LYS A 187 -26.22 -10.33 -13.01
CA LYS A 187 -25.22 -10.37 -14.08
C LYS A 187 -23.81 -10.61 -13.56
N ILE A 188 -23.56 -10.25 -12.30
CA ILE A 188 -22.35 -10.59 -11.56
C ILE A 188 -22.77 -11.46 -10.37
N ILE A 189 -22.15 -12.63 -10.25
CA ILE A 189 -22.30 -13.54 -9.11
C ILE A 189 -21.05 -13.36 -8.26
N ARG A 190 -21.17 -12.79 -7.05
CA ARG A 190 -20.04 -12.38 -6.22
C ARG A 190 -19.14 -13.57 -5.86
N GLU A 191 -19.74 -14.73 -5.64
CA GLU A 191 -19.09 -15.99 -5.25
C GLU A 191 -18.15 -16.53 -6.33
N ASN A 192 -18.37 -16.12 -7.59
CA ASN A 192 -17.53 -16.55 -8.72
C ASN A 192 -16.28 -15.67 -8.90
N GLU A 193 -16.22 -14.49 -8.27
CA GLU A 193 -15.06 -13.62 -8.37
C GLU A 193 -14.07 -13.90 -7.21
N PRO A 194 -12.75 -13.94 -7.48
CA PRO A 194 -11.73 -14.34 -6.50
C PRO A 194 -11.60 -13.39 -5.30
N MET A 195 -12.10 -12.15 -5.41
CA MET A 195 -11.92 -11.09 -4.42
C MET A 195 -13.06 -10.09 -4.46
N SER A 196 -13.38 -9.49 -3.32
CA SER A 196 -14.33 -8.38 -3.25
C SER A 196 -13.64 -7.12 -3.76
N ILE A 197 -14.34 -6.30 -4.52
CA ILE A 197 -13.79 -5.01 -4.97
C ILE A 197 -14.63 -3.91 -4.36
N ARG A 198 -13.97 -3.01 -3.63
CA ARG A 198 -14.58 -1.88 -2.94
C ARG A 198 -13.76 -0.63 -3.24
N ARG A 199 -14.38 0.54 -3.09
CA ARG A 199 -13.65 1.80 -3.01
C ARG A 199 -13.13 1.97 -1.58
N LYS A 200 -11.91 2.46 -1.43
CA LYS A 200 -11.38 2.89 -0.14
C LYS A 200 -11.98 4.24 0.26
N ASP A 201 -12.53 4.33 1.47
CA ASP A 201 -13.15 5.56 1.94
C ASP A 201 -12.10 6.55 2.43
N PHE A 202 -12.28 7.81 2.04
CA PHE A 202 -11.51 8.95 2.53
C PHE A 202 -12.44 9.96 3.19
N CYS A 203 -11.98 10.58 4.27
CA CYS A 203 -12.66 11.69 4.92
C CYS A 203 -11.87 12.99 4.75
N VAL A 204 -12.51 14.11 5.09
CA VAL A 204 -11.83 15.41 5.17
C VAL A 204 -10.84 15.43 6.34
N LEU A 205 -9.83 16.29 6.27
CA LEU A 205 -8.74 16.36 7.25
C LEU A 205 -9.23 16.49 8.70
N GLU A 206 -10.28 17.28 8.95
CA GLU A 206 -10.85 17.51 10.29
C GLU A 206 -11.47 16.24 10.90
N ALA A 207 -11.89 15.30 10.05
CA ALA A 207 -12.47 14.03 10.45
C ALA A 207 -11.43 12.94 10.72
N THR A 208 -10.12 13.28 10.71
CA THR A 208 -9.03 12.31 10.98
C THR A 208 -9.21 11.58 12.32
N HIS A 209 -9.75 12.25 13.34
CA HIS A 209 -9.99 11.66 14.66
C HIS A 209 -10.87 10.40 14.60
N LYS A 210 -11.80 10.32 13.63
CA LYS A 210 -12.74 9.19 13.48
C LYS A 210 -12.04 7.86 13.22
N TYR A 211 -10.85 7.88 12.62
CA TYR A 211 -10.08 6.65 12.38
C TYR A 211 -9.47 6.05 13.66
N PHE A 212 -9.51 6.79 14.77
CA PHE A 212 -9.08 6.32 16.08
C PHE A 212 -10.24 5.97 17.01
N ASP A 213 -11.49 6.12 16.55
CA ASP A 213 -12.67 5.78 17.34
C ASP A 213 -12.80 4.27 17.47
N GLN A 214 -13.11 3.78 18.67
CA GLN A 214 -13.25 2.35 18.94
C GLN A 214 -14.33 1.69 18.07
N ARG A 215 -15.42 2.40 17.76
CA ARG A 215 -16.45 1.92 16.82
C ARG A 215 -15.89 1.67 15.42
N PHE A 216 -14.98 2.51 14.95
CA PHE A 216 -14.35 2.32 13.64
C PHE A 216 -13.40 1.12 13.69
N LEU A 217 -12.53 1.06 14.70
CA LEU A 217 -11.54 -0.01 14.87
C LEU A 217 -12.18 -1.40 15.05
N CYS A 218 -13.27 -1.50 15.84
CA CYS A 218 -13.97 -2.77 16.05
C CYS A 218 -14.72 -3.26 14.81
N ASN A 219 -15.03 -2.39 13.86
CA ASN A 219 -15.70 -2.76 12.61
C ASN A 219 -14.71 -3.11 11.49
N LEU A 220 -13.41 -2.93 11.72
CA LEU A 220 -12.38 -3.33 10.78
C LEU A 220 -12.01 -4.80 11.01
N GLY A 221 -12.27 -5.65 10.01
CA GLY A 221 -11.81 -7.05 10.03
C GLY A 221 -10.32 -7.22 9.68
N HIS A 222 -9.53 -6.15 9.68
CA HIS A 222 -8.11 -6.18 9.34
C HIS A 222 -7.35 -5.11 10.12
N GLU A 223 -6.03 -5.29 10.22
CA GLU A 223 -5.17 -4.35 10.96
C GLU A 223 -4.88 -3.10 10.14
N ILE A 224 -4.82 -1.96 10.84
CA ILE A 224 -4.37 -0.69 10.29
C ILE A 224 -3.03 -0.32 10.92
N ASP A 225 -2.09 0.16 10.10
CA ASP A 225 -0.72 0.46 10.51
C ASP A 225 -0.39 1.96 10.39
N GLY A 226 -1.42 2.80 10.24
CA GLY A 226 -1.26 4.25 10.14
C GLY A 226 -2.37 4.95 9.37
N LEU A 227 -2.04 6.13 8.85
CA LEU A 227 -2.90 6.98 8.04
C LEU A 227 -2.18 7.37 6.74
N ILE A 228 -2.96 7.63 5.70
CA ILE A 228 -2.52 8.20 4.42
C ILE A 228 -3.22 9.54 4.21
N PHE A 229 -2.45 10.57 3.89
CA PHE A 229 -2.93 11.91 3.58
C PHE A 229 -2.73 12.15 2.09
N GLN A 230 -3.84 12.12 1.35
CA GLN A 230 -3.88 12.31 -0.09
C GLN A 230 -4.16 13.79 -0.41
N PRO A 231 -3.24 14.49 -1.10
CA PRO A 231 -3.47 15.88 -1.49
C PRO A 231 -4.58 15.94 -2.54
N VAL A 232 -5.47 16.92 -2.41
CA VAL A 232 -6.69 17.02 -3.24
C VAL A 232 -6.44 17.71 -4.57
N ASP A 233 -5.79 18.87 -4.51
CA ASP A 233 -5.71 19.80 -5.63
C ASP A 233 -4.50 19.54 -6.54
N VAL A 234 -3.94 18.32 -6.49
CA VAL A 234 -2.75 17.95 -7.25
C VAL A 234 -2.97 16.70 -8.12
N PRO A 235 -2.37 16.67 -9.32
CA PRO A 235 -2.38 15.49 -10.17
C PRO A 235 -1.79 14.26 -9.49
N TYR A 236 -2.25 13.08 -9.90
CA TYR A 236 -1.57 11.83 -9.61
C TYR A 236 -0.12 11.90 -10.11
N THR A 237 0.82 11.66 -9.21
CA THR A 237 2.26 11.76 -9.49
C THR A 237 2.89 10.38 -9.44
N ALA A 238 3.49 9.92 -10.55
CA ALA A 238 4.18 8.64 -10.61
C ALA A 238 5.50 8.65 -9.83
N GLY A 239 5.85 7.54 -9.19
CA GLY A 239 7.05 7.46 -8.35
C GLY A 239 6.93 8.30 -7.08
N ARG A 240 8.04 8.80 -6.52
CA ARG A 240 8.05 9.56 -5.27
C ARG A 240 7.19 10.83 -5.37
N CYS A 241 6.26 11.00 -4.42
CA CYS A 241 5.43 12.19 -4.29
C CYS A 241 5.60 12.79 -2.89
N ASP A 242 6.33 13.90 -2.78
CA ASP A 242 6.61 14.54 -1.48
C ASP A 242 5.37 15.18 -0.83
N GLN A 243 4.29 15.33 -1.59
CA GLN A 243 3.00 15.84 -1.09
C GLN A 243 2.06 14.71 -0.66
N LEU A 244 2.33 13.45 -1.02
CA LEU A 244 1.56 12.30 -0.57
C LEU A 244 2.18 11.78 0.73
N LEU A 245 1.49 11.95 1.86
CA LEU A 245 2.07 11.72 3.18
C LEU A 245 1.50 10.45 3.80
N LYS A 246 2.36 9.65 4.44
CA LYS A 246 1.95 8.56 5.32
C LYS A 246 2.37 8.88 6.75
N TRP A 247 1.48 8.65 7.70
CA TRP A 247 1.78 8.71 9.11
C TRP A 247 1.65 7.32 9.70
N LYS A 248 2.60 6.92 10.55
CA LYS A 248 2.51 5.71 11.37
C LYS A 248 2.68 6.10 12.83
N PRO A 249 2.04 5.39 13.78
CA PRO A 249 2.40 5.50 15.19
C PRO A 249 3.92 5.30 15.38
N PRO A 250 4.59 6.07 16.25
CA PRO A 250 6.03 5.98 16.44
C PRO A 250 6.53 4.57 16.80
N ASP A 251 5.72 3.82 17.54
CA ASP A 251 5.95 2.42 17.94
C ASP A 251 5.76 1.40 16.81
N GLN A 252 5.13 1.80 15.70
CA GLN A 252 4.89 0.96 14.52
C GLN A 252 5.77 1.36 13.32
N CYS A 253 6.77 2.21 13.54
CA CYS A 253 7.71 2.61 12.50
C CYS A 253 8.72 1.48 12.23
N THR A 254 8.78 1.06 10.97
CA THR A 254 9.59 -0.07 10.51
C THR A 254 10.48 0.31 9.33
N ILE A 255 11.59 -0.41 9.19
CA ILE A 255 12.48 -0.33 8.03
C ILE A 255 12.73 -1.74 7.50
N ASP A 256 12.70 -1.89 6.18
CA ASP A 256 13.08 -3.14 5.53
C ASP A 256 14.57 -3.14 5.22
N PHE A 257 15.29 -4.07 5.83
CA PHE A 257 16.73 -4.25 5.68
C PHE A 257 17.05 -5.55 4.94
N LYS A 258 18.18 -5.57 4.24
CA LYS A 258 18.81 -6.83 3.85
C LYS A 258 19.68 -7.30 5.02
N LEU A 259 19.38 -8.47 5.56
CA LEU A 259 20.16 -9.06 6.65
C LEU A 259 21.40 -9.76 6.07
N GLN A 260 22.56 -9.54 6.68
CA GLN A 260 23.75 -10.34 6.46
C GLN A 260 24.36 -10.77 7.79
N ILE A 261 24.41 -12.06 8.06
CA ILE A 261 25.02 -12.62 9.27
C ILE A 261 26.46 -12.98 8.98
N GLN A 262 27.38 -12.43 9.77
CA GLN A 262 28.81 -12.73 9.67
C GLN A 262 29.31 -13.34 10.98
N ILE A 263 30.19 -14.34 10.87
CA ILE A 263 30.92 -14.90 12.00
C ILE A 263 32.23 -14.14 12.12
N ILE A 264 32.41 -13.46 13.26
CA ILE A 264 33.63 -12.74 13.57
C ILE A 264 34.49 -13.63 14.45
N GLU A 265 35.66 -13.98 13.93
CA GLU A 265 36.70 -14.71 14.66
C GLU A 265 37.86 -13.76 14.92
N LYS A 266 38.13 -13.49 16.21
CA LYS A 266 39.31 -12.73 16.64
C LYS A 266 40.25 -13.68 17.38
N PRO A 267 41.58 -13.58 17.16
CA PRO A 267 42.54 -14.41 17.88
C PRO A 267 42.34 -14.32 19.40
N GLY A 268 42.12 -15.46 20.06
CA GLY A 268 41.90 -15.54 21.50
C GLY A 268 40.48 -15.22 22.00
N MET A 269 39.51 -14.97 21.12
CA MET A 269 38.11 -14.71 21.51
C MET A 269 37.16 -15.80 21.00
N LEU A 270 36.02 -15.97 21.69
CA LEU A 270 34.93 -16.83 21.23
C LEU A 270 34.36 -16.29 19.90
N LYS A 271 33.94 -17.21 19.02
CA LYS A 271 33.28 -16.86 17.76
C LYS A 271 32.00 -16.09 18.05
N GLU A 272 31.92 -14.85 17.57
CA GLU A 272 30.74 -14.00 17.72
C GLU A 272 29.97 -13.94 16.40
N ARG A 273 28.64 -14.03 16.46
CA ARG A 273 27.78 -13.83 15.28
C ARG A 273 27.21 -12.43 15.31
N LYS A 274 27.49 -11.65 14.27
CA LYS A 274 26.93 -10.32 14.07
C LYS A 274 25.95 -10.30 12.92
N GLY A 275 24.78 -9.71 13.14
CA GLY A 275 23.78 -9.48 12.10
C GLY A 275 23.88 -8.03 11.65
N TYR A 276 24.30 -7.81 10.41
CA TYR A 276 24.38 -6.49 9.81
C TYR A 276 23.14 -6.20 8.97
N LEU A 277 22.60 -4.99 9.12
CA LEU A 277 21.40 -4.52 8.43
C LEU A 277 21.80 -3.54 7.32
N TYR A 278 21.48 -3.86 6.08
CA TYR A 278 21.82 -3.05 4.91
C TYR A 278 20.60 -2.40 4.26
N VAL A 279 20.81 -1.20 3.72
CA VAL A 279 19.84 -0.41 2.94
C VAL A 279 20.43 -0.10 1.56
N LEU A 280 19.62 0.27 0.57
CA LEU A 280 20.12 0.65 -0.75
C LEU A 280 20.88 1.99 -0.71
N HIS A 281 21.78 2.18 -1.67
CA HIS A 281 22.59 3.38 -1.88
C HIS A 281 23.66 3.65 -0.82
N THR A 282 24.07 2.60 -0.10
CA THR A 282 25.23 2.60 0.81
C THR A 282 25.82 1.20 0.86
N ASP A 283 27.15 1.11 0.88
CA ASP A 283 27.87 -0.16 1.07
C ASP A 283 28.17 -0.44 2.55
N LEU A 284 27.96 0.56 3.42
CA LEU A 284 28.13 0.42 4.87
C LEU A 284 26.85 -0.13 5.51
N PRO A 285 26.97 -0.98 6.55
CA PRO A 285 25.82 -1.42 7.32
C PRO A 285 25.15 -0.22 7.98
N PHE A 286 23.82 -0.15 7.88
CA PHE A 286 23.01 0.88 8.49
C PHE A 286 22.90 0.70 10.01
N GLY A 287 22.92 -0.55 10.46
CA GLY A 287 22.84 -0.91 11.87
C GLY A 287 23.17 -2.37 12.12
N GLU A 288 23.13 -2.77 13.39
CA GLU A 288 23.34 -4.15 13.84
C GLU A 288 22.06 -4.69 14.51
N ILE A 289 21.84 -6.00 14.38
CA ILE A 289 20.80 -6.76 15.07
C ILE A 289 21.42 -7.94 15.82
N LYS A 290 20.89 -8.24 17.02
CA LYS A 290 21.31 -9.40 17.80
C LYS A 290 20.88 -10.69 17.09
N VAL A 291 21.83 -11.56 16.78
CA VAL A 291 21.56 -12.83 16.10
C VAL A 291 21.01 -13.86 17.09
N THR A 292 19.75 -14.28 16.88
CA THR A 292 19.12 -15.43 17.56
C THR A 292 19.13 -16.65 16.63
N ARG A 293 18.83 -17.85 17.17
CA ARG A 293 18.73 -19.06 16.33
C ARG A 293 17.68 -18.91 15.24
N ASP A 294 16.52 -18.35 15.58
CA ASP A 294 15.41 -18.17 14.65
C ASP A 294 15.72 -17.15 13.55
N LEU A 295 16.59 -16.17 13.83
CA LEU A 295 16.97 -15.15 12.85
C LEU A 295 17.89 -15.71 11.75
N MET A 296 18.60 -16.82 12.01
CA MET A 296 19.62 -17.36 11.11
C MET A 296 19.06 -17.82 9.76
N GLN A 297 17.80 -18.27 9.72
CA GLN A 297 17.15 -18.71 8.48
C GLN A 297 16.88 -17.55 7.49
N TYR A 298 16.97 -16.31 7.96
CA TYR A 298 16.73 -15.11 7.16
C TYR A 298 18.03 -14.47 6.65
N ASP A 299 19.19 -15.13 6.80
CA ASP A 299 20.45 -14.63 6.25
C ASP A 299 20.36 -14.42 4.73
N GLY A 300 20.79 -13.24 4.28
CA GLY A 300 20.70 -12.81 2.89
C GLY A 300 19.30 -12.35 2.43
N LYS A 301 18.27 -12.50 3.26
CA LYS A 301 16.88 -12.12 2.94
C LYS A 301 16.57 -10.67 3.33
N ILE A 302 15.43 -10.18 2.85
CA ILE A 302 14.89 -8.88 3.26
C ILE A 302 13.94 -9.11 4.43
N ILE A 303 14.20 -8.40 5.52
CA ILE A 303 13.46 -8.48 6.76
C ILE A 303 12.93 -7.10 7.13
N GLU A 304 11.73 -7.06 7.69
CA GLU A 304 11.18 -5.86 8.31
C GLU A 304 11.59 -5.83 9.78
N CYS A 305 12.14 -4.70 10.22
CA CYS A 305 12.56 -4.49 11.60
C CYS A 305 11.94 -3.21 12.16
N HIS A 306 11.69 -3.22 13.47
CA HIS A 306 11.36 -2.02 14.25
C HIS A 306 12.44 -1.76 15.29
N ILE A 307 12.50 -0.54 15.81
CA ILE A 307 13.40 -0.23 16.92
C ILE A 307 12.67 -0.48 18.24
N ASN A 308 13.29 -1.20 19.16
CA ASN A 308 12.74 -1.36 20.50
C ASN A 308 12.97 -0.06 21.28
N PRO A 309 11.90 0.64 21.74
CA PRO A 309 12.04 1.94 22.39
C PRO A 309 12.74 1.87 23.76
N LYS A 310 12.78 0.69 24.40
CA LYS A 310 13.44 0.50 25.71
C LYS A 310 14.93 0.27 25.58
N THR A 311 15.34 -0.46 24.53
CA THR A 311 16.74 -0.89 24.37
C THR A 311 17.49 -0.09 23.30
N GLY A 312 16.77 0.54 22.37
CA GLY A 312 17.34 1.23 21.21
C GLY A 312 17.87 0.31 20.12
N PHE A 313 17.67 -1.01 20.23
CA PHE A 313 18.14 -1.99 19.24
C PHE A 313 17.06 -2.37 18.24
N TRP A 314 17.49 -2.76 17.04
CA TRP A 314 16.61 -3.31 16.02
C TRP A 314 16.11 -4.70 16.41
N GLU A 315 14.81 -4.94 16.22
CA GLU A 315 14.16 -6.23 16.43
C GLU A 315 13.44 -6.68 15.15
N PHE A 316 13.62 -7.96 14.83
CA PHE A 316 12.99 -8.61 13.69
C PHE A 316 11.48 -8.68 13.88
N MET A 317 10.73 -8.33 12.83
CA MET A 317 9.28 -8.50 12.80
C MET A 317 8.86 -9.64 11.88
N ARG A 318 9.26 -9.59 10.61
CA ARG A 318 8.90 -10.58 9.60
C ARG A 318 9.85 -10.58 8.41
N GLU A 319 9.78 -11.63 7.61
CA GLU A 319 10.35 -11.66 6.26
C GLU A 319 9.48 -10.85 5.30
N ARG A 320 10.11 -10.15 4.36
CA ARG A 320 9.44 -9.40 3.28
C ARG A 320 9.59 -10.15 1.96
N THR A 321 8.76 -11.17 1.76
CA THR A 321 8.69 -11.96 0.52
C THR A 321 8.19 -11.14 -0.67
N ASP A 322 7.42 -10.07 -0.39
CA ASP A 322 6.88 -9.12 -1.36
C ASP A 322 7.91 -8.10 -1.89
N LYS A 323 9.18 -8.18 -1.44
CA LYS A 323 10.22 -7.21 -1.79
C LYS A 323 11.46 -7.88 -2.35
N SER A 324 11.91 -7.38 -3.50
CA SER A 324 13.22 -7.75 -4.06
C SER A 324 14.39 -6.92 -3.50
N PHE A 325 14.12 -5.74 -2.90
CA PHE A 325 15.16 -4.84 -2.40
C PHE A 325 14.83 -4.22 -1.03
N PRO A 326 15.84 -3.94 -0.18
CA PRO A 326 15.63 -3.21 1.07
C PRO A 326 15.24 -1.75 0.80
N ASN A 327 14.87 -1.02 1.84
CA ASN A 327 14.59 0.41 1.69
C ASN A 327 15.84 1.18 1.24
N ALA A 328 15.63 2.30 0.56
CA ALA A 328 16.69 3.26 0.26
C ALA A 328 17.19 3.96 1.52
N TYR A 329 18.48 4.32 1.56
CA TYR A 329 19.08 5.08 2.67
C TYR A 329 18.25 6.31 3.07
N ALA A 330 17.78 7.10 2.10
CA ALA A 330 16.95 8.28 2.37
C ALA A 330 15.63 7.92 3.09
N THR A 331 14.99 6.81 2.70
CA THR A 331 13.78 6.30 3.36
C THR A 331 14.08 5.85 4.78
N ALA A 332 15.17 5.11 4.97
CA ALA A 332 15.60 4.64 6.29
C ALA A 332 15.94 5.81 7.22
N LYS A 333 16.66 6.82 6.72
CA LYS A 333 16.96 8.06 7.45
C LYS A 333 15.68 8.80 7.85
N SER A 334 14.71 8.94 6.95
CA SER A 334 13.43 9.58 7.25
C SER A 334 12.65 8.82 8.33
N VAL A 335 12.65 7.48 8.31
CA VAL A 335 12.03 6.68 9.39
C VAL A 335 12.74 6.90 10.73
N CYS A 336 14.07 6.91 10.75
CA CYS A 336 14.83 7.25 11.96
C CYS A 336 14.52 8.66 12.48
N ASN A 337 14.32 9.63 11.58
CA ASN A 337 13.90 10.98 11.95
C ASN A 337 12.49 10.99 12.54
N THR A 338 11.53 10.23 11.98
CA THR A 338 10.18 10.09 12.56
C THR A 338 10.22 9.45 13.95
N ILE A 339 11.12 8.50 14.19
CA ILE A 339 11.33 7.91 15.52
C ILE A 339 11.93 8.93 16.50
N ARG A 340 12.93 9.71 16.06
CA ARG A 340 13.63 10.70 16.90
C ARG A 340 12.77 11.92 17.21
N TYR A 341 11.95 12.35 16.26
CA TYR A 341 11.05 13.49 16.36
C TYR A 341 9.59 13.03 16.17
N PRO A 342 9.05 12.27 17.15
CA PRO A 342 7.77 11.60 16.97
C PRO A 342 6.61 12.58 16.89
N ILE A 343 5.81 12.39 15.83
CA ILE A 343 4.48 12.96 15.69
C ILE A 343 3.52 11.94 16.30
N THR A 344 3.22 12.06 17.59
CA THR A 344 2.25 11.18 18.25
C THR A 344 0.84 11.42 17.71
N LYS A 345 -0.08 10.50 17.98
CA LYS A 345 -1.50 10.65 17.65
C LYS A 345 -2.06 11.98 18.17
N GLU A 346 -1.77 12.33 19.42
CA GLU A 346 -2.27 13.57 20.04
C GLU A 346 -1.68 14.80 19.35
N ARG A 347 -0.37 14.79 19.06
CA ARG A 347 0.29 15.90 18.36
C ARG A 347 -0.28 16.11 16.96
N LEU A 348 -0.51 15.01 16.23
CA LEU A 348 -1.10 15.05 14.89
C LEU A 348 -2.51 15.64 14.92
N LEU A 349 -3.38 15.12 15.78
CA LEU A 349 -4.76 15.58 15.90
C LEU A 349 -4.85 17.03 16.36
N ASN A 350 -4.02 17.43 17.33
CA ASN A 350 -3.96 18.82 17.80
C ASN A 350 -3.48 19.77 16.70
N TYR A 351 -2.46 19.37 15.94
CA TYR A 351 -1.96 20.16 14.82
C TYR A 351 -3.03 20.33 13.73
N ILE A 352 -3.72 19.24 13.36
CA ILE A 352 -4.81 19.27 12.40
C ILE A 352 -5.95 20.19 12.87
N ALA A 353 -6.34 20.10 14.15
CA ALA A 353 -7.41 20.92 14.69
C ALA A 353 -7.08 22.43 14.70
N GLN A 354 -5.82 22.79 14.96
CA GLN A 354 -5.37 24.19 15.06
C GLN A 354 -4.97 24.81 13.72
N HIS A 355 -4.42 24.01 12.82
CA HIS A 355 -3.73 24.51 11.63
C HIS A 355 -4.15 23.82 10.33
N GLY A 356 -4.88 22.71 10.39
CA GLY A 356 -5.29 21.95 9.20
C GLY A 356 -6.09 22.82 8.23
N ARG A 357 -5.70 22.79 6.95
CA ARG A 357 -6.43 23.51 5.91
C ARG A 357 -7.79 22.85 5.70
N LYS A 358 -8.84 23.64 5.89
CA LYS A 358 -10.22 23.19 5.67
C LYS A 358 -10.54 23.16 4.19
N MET A 359 -11.32 22.18 3.77
CA MET A 359 -11.85 22.10 2.42
C MET A 359 -13.03 23.08 2.29
N GLU A 360 -13.00 24.00 1.33
CA GLU A 360 -14.09 24.96 1.12
C GLU A 360 -15.34 24.23 0.58
N ASN A 361 -16.45 24.35 1.32
CA ASN A 361 -17.83 23.96 0.98
C ASN A 361 -18.00 22.83 -0.08
N GLN A 362 -17.65 21.59 0.28
CA GLN A 362 -18.31 20.42 -0.29
C GLN A 362 -19.07 19.70 0.83
N LYS A 363 -20.37 19.46 0.61
CA LYS A 363 -21.28 18.82 1.56
C LYS A 363 -20.63 17.56 2.11
N GLN A 364 -20.47 17.51 3.43
CA GLN A 364 -19.92 16.37 4.16
C GLN A 364 -20.61 15.07 3.71
N GLN A 365 -19.92 14.23 2.95
CA GLN A 365 -20.35 12.84 2.82
C GLN A 365 -19.85 12.12 4.06
N PRO A 366 -20.73 11.56 4.91
CA PRO A 366 -20.30 10.69 5.99
C PRO A 366 -19.55 9.50 5.37
N PRO A 367 -18.52 8.96 6.03
CA PRO A 367 -17.96 7.67 5.63
C PRO A 367 -19.14 6.68 5.58
N MET A 368 -19.42 6.13 4.39
CA MET A 368 -20.42 5.09 4.27
C MET A 368 -19.98 3.95 5.16
N GLN A 369 -20.83 3.51 6.07
CA GLN A 369 -20.64 2.24 6.75
C GLN A 369 -20.41 1.22 5.65
N GLN A 370 -19.29 0.50 5.72
CA GLN A 370 -19.05 -0.64 4.85
C GLN A 370 -20.18 -1.64 5.14
N GLN A 371 -21.24 -1.58 4.34
CA GLN A 371 -22.32 -2.54 4.41
C GLN A 371 -21.72 -3.89 4.05
N SER A 372 -22.01 -4.86 4.91
CA SER A 372 -21.50 -6.23 4.98
C SER A 372 -21.26 -6.85 3.61
#